data_AF-A0A3D4LMC4-F1
#
_entry.id   AF-A0A3D4LMC4-F1
#
_cell.length_a   1.000
_cell.length_b   1.000
_cell.length_c   1.000
_cell.angle_alpha   90.00
_cell.angle_beta   90.00
_cell.angle_gamma   90.00
#
_symmetry.space_group_name_H-M   'P 1'
#
loop_
_entity.id
_entity.type
_entity.pdbx_description
1 polymer ?
#
loop_
_entity_poly.entity_id
_entity_poly.type
_entity_poly.pdbx_seq_one_letter_code
_entity_poly.pdbx_strand_id
1 'polypeptide(L)'
;MIHWVMPFIIGFLIALALRPITRFVNRFVKSTGKGVALFVIAAFYVLIALIIWFLTSFLITQFTELIYTMPRLYFNRVEPVLLEFNDWVVQNAQTLSPDVASTISQIITNGINYLADFIKNISISFVQFATRLISNFPLYLISVIFTIVLSVFISLEYDNIT
;
A
#
# COMPACT_ATOMS: atom_id res chain seq x y z
N MET A 1 1.26 6.79 -23.72
CA MET A 1 0.41 7.91 -24.17
C MET A 1 -0.67 8.28 -23.14
N ILE A 2 -1.48 7.33 -22.65
CA ILE A 2 -2.62 7.62 -21.75
C ILE A 2 -2.20 8.21 -20.38
N HIS A 3 -1.09 7.77 -19.78
CA HIS A 3 -0.66 8.24 -18.45
C HIS A 3 -0.42 9.75 -18.31
N TRP A 4 -0.06 10.45 -19.39
CA TRP A 4 0.22 11.89 -19.34
C TRP A 4 -1.06 12.74 -19.29
N VAL A 5 -2.17 12.21 -19.78
CA VAL A 5 -3.47 12.91 -19.80
C VAL A 5 -4.30 12.60 -18.55
N MET A 6 -3.96 11.54 -17.81
CA MET A 6 -4.66 11.15 -16.58
C MET A 6 -4.79 12.28 -15.54
N PRO A 7 -3.74 13.09 -15.24
CA PRO A 7 -3.88 14.17 -14.28
C PRO A 7 -4.99 15.15 -14.66
N PHE A 8 -5.18 15.34 -15.97
CA PHE A 8 -6.17 16.26 -16.51
C PHE A 8 -7.60 15.72 -16.38
N ILE A 9 -7.78 14.45 -16.76
CA ILE A 9 -9.08 13.78 -16.63
C ILE A 9 -9.50 13.74 -15.16
N ILE A 10 -8.59 13.39 -14.25
CA ILE A 10 -8.88 13.33 -12.82
C ILE A 10 -9.20 14.73 -12.28
N GLY A 11 -8.41 15.75 -12.63
CA GLY A 11 -8.65 17.13 -12.18
C GLY A 11 -10.02 17.66 -12.63
N PHE A 12 -10.42 17.36 -13.87
CA PHE A 12 -11.73 17.70 -14.40
C PHE A 12 -12.86 16.97 -13.65
N LEU A 13 -12.72 15.67 -13.41
CA LEU A 13 -13.72 14.88 -12.67
C LEU A 13 -13.89 15.39 -11.23
N ILE A 14 -12.79 15.74 -10.55
CA ILE A 14 -12.82 16.34 -9.21
C ILE A 14 -13.58 17.67 -9.24
N ALA A 15 -13.22 18.58 -10.15
CA ALA A 15 -13.90 19.87 -10.26
C ALA A 15 -15.40 19.72 -10.52
N LEU A 16 -15.79 18.78 -11.40
CA LEU A 16 -17.18 18.48 -11.70
C LEU A 16 -17.92 17.91 -10.49
N ALA A 17 -17.29 17.03 -9.72
CA ALA A 17 -17.85 16.43 -8.51
C ALA A 17 -18.01 17.46 -7.36
N LEU A 18 -17.11 18.44 -7.27
CA LEU A 18 -17.17 19.48 -6.23
C LEU A 18 -18.17 20.59 -6.55
N ARG A 19 -18.62 20.73 -7.79
CA ARG A 19 -19.61 21.73 -8.21
C ARG A 19 -20.89 21.79 -7.35
N PRO A 20 -21.62 20.68 -7.09
CA PRO A 20 -22.81 20.72 -6.23
C PRO A 20 -22.48 21.17 -4.81
N ILE A 21 -21.30 20.79 -4.29
CA ILE A 21 -20.83 21.18 -2.97
C ILE A 21 -20.54 22.68 -2.93
N THR A 22 -19.84 23.23 -3.93
CA THR A 22 -19.58 24.67 -4.04
C THR A 22 -20.87 25.48 -4.10
N ARG A 23 -21.86 25.03 -4.88
CA ARG A 23 -23.17 25.69 -4.96
C ARG A 23 -23.94 25.63 -3.65
N PHE A 24 -23.85 24.51 -2.94
CA PHE A 24 -24.42 24.37 -1.61
C PHE A 24 -23.77 25.38 -0.66
N VAL A 25 -22.45 25.43 -0.58
CA VAL A 25 -21.71 26.37 0.28
C VAL A 25 -22.00 27.83 -0.07
N ASN A 26 -22.10 28.18 -1.36
CA ASN A 26 -22.49 29.52 -1.82
C ASN A 26 -23.83 29.98 -1.22
N ARG A 27 -24.84 29.09 -1.16
CA ARG A 27 -26.15 29.40 -0.58
C ARG A 27 -26.06 29.68 0.91
N PHE A 28 -25.19 28.97 1.63
CA PHE A 28 -24.99 29.16 3.08
C PHE A 28 -24.21 30.45 3.38
N VAL A 29 -23.13 30.69 2.66
CA VAL A 29 -22.22 31.83 2.90
C VAL A 29 -22.75 33.13 2.27
N LYS A 30 -23.81 33.07 1.45
CA LYS A 30 -24.36 34.20 0.68
C LYS A 30 -23.29 34.94 -0.14
N SER A 31 -22.27 34.21 -0.58
CA SER A 31 -21.19 34.69 -1.43
C SER A 31 -21.17 33.83 -2.68
N THR A 32 -21.04 34.45 -3.85
CA THR A 32 -21.11 33.77 -5.16
C THR A 32 -19.81 33.94 -5.96
N GLY A 33 -18.71 34.24 -5.26
CA GLY A 33 -17.43 34.53 -5.90
C GLY A 33 -16.51 33.31 -6.03
N LYS A 34 -15.50 33.46 -6.88
CA LYS A 34 -14.38 32.52 -7.08
C LYS A 34 -13.73 32.07 -5.75
N GLY A 35 -13.80 32.88 -4.70
CA GLY A 35 -13.29 32.54 -3.37
C GLY A 35 -13.94 31.33 -2.72
N VAL A 36 -15.25 31.09 -2.93
CA VAL A 36 -15.92 29.92 -2.34
C VAL A 36 -15.53 28.64 -3.07
N ALA A 37 -15.40 28.69 -4.40
CA ALA A 37 -14.89 27.56 -5.18
C ALA A 37 -13.48 27.17 -4.76
N LEU A 38 -12.59 28.16 -4.58
CA LEU A 38 -11.25 27.94 -4.06
C LEU A 38 -11.26 27.31 -2.67
N PHE A 39 -12.09 27.82 -1.76
CA PHE A 39 -12.22 27.28 -0.41
C PHE A 39 -12.67 25.81 -0.42
N VAL A 40 -13.70 25.46 -1.21
CA VAL A 40 -14.23 24.09 -1.27
C VAL A 40 -13.19 23.11 -1.81
N ILE A 41 -12.47 23.48 -2.87
CA ILE A 41 -11.40 22.63 -3.41
C ILE A 41 -10.23 22.50 -2.43
N ALA A 42 -9.83 23.59 -1.79
CA ALA A 42 -8.77 23.56 -0.77
C ALA A 42 -9.17 22.65 0.39
N ALA A 43 -10.39 22.78 0.91
CA ALA A 43 -10.92 21.92 1.96
C ALA A 43 -10.97 20.45 1.54
N PHE A 44 -11.35 20.18 0.29
CA PHE A 44 -11.34 18.82 -0.27
C PHE A 44 -9.94 18.21 -0.29
N TYR A 45 -8.93 18.94 -0.77
CA TYR A 45 -7.55 18.44 -0.80
C TYR A 45 -6.93 18.29 0.58
N VAL A 46 -7.27 19.18 1.52
CA VAL A 46 -6.87 19.02 2.93
C VAL A 46 -7.48 17.75 3.52
N LEU A 47 -8.77 17.50 3.27
CA LEU A 47 -9.44 16.28 3.72
C LEU A 47 -8.79 15.03 3.12
N ILE A 48 -8.48 15.03 1.82
CA ILE A 48 -7.76 13.93 1.17
C ILE A 48 -6.38 13.73 1.80
N ALA A 49 -5.62 14.81 2.00
CA ALA A 49 -4.29 14.73 2.60
C ALA A 49 -4.34 14.12 4.00
N LEU A 50 -5.35 14.49 4.81
CA LEU A 50 -5.59 13.90 6.13
C LEU A 50 -5.93 12.40 6.01
N ILE A 51 -6.83 12.02 5.11
CA ILE A 51 -7.20 10.62 4.89
C ILE A 51 -5.97 9.80 4.48
N ILE A 52 -5.19 10.30 3.52
CA ILE A 52 -3.96 9.64 3.07
C ILE A 52 -2.97 9.53 4.23
N TRP A 53 -2.78 10.60 5.01
CA TRP A 53 -1.91 10.57 6.18
C TRP A 53 -2.32 9.46 7.16
N PHE A 54 -3.58 9.47 7.62
CA PHE A 54 -4.08 8.45 8.55
C PHE A 54 -3.97 7.04 7.98
N LEU A 55 -4.36 6.85 6.72
CA LEU A 55 -4.33 5.54 6.07
C LEU A 55 -2.88 5.04 5.92
N THR A 56 -1.96 5.88 5.45
CA THR A 56 -0.55 5.53 5.29
C THR A 56 0.10 5.25 6.63
N SER A 57 -0.15 6.06 7.67
CA SER A 57 0.36 5.78 9.03
C SER A 57 -0.12 4.43 9.53
N PHE A 58 -1.42 4.15 9.42
CA PHE A 58 -1.99 2.86 9.81
C PHE A 58 -1.37 1.70 9.04
N LEU A 59 -1.33 1.80 7.71
CA LEU A 59 -0.78 0.74 6.86
C LEU A 59 0.70 0.50 7.12
N ILE A 60 1.51 1.56 7.28
CA ILE A 60 2.95 1.42 7.59
C ILE A 60 3.11 0.64 8.90
N THR A 61 2.42 1.03 9.96
CA THR A 61 2.51 0.32 11.25
C THR A 61 2.15 -1.16 11.09
N GLN A 62 1.02 -1.47 10.45
CA GLN A 62 0.56 -2.85 10.26
C GLN A 62 1.53 -3.69 9.41
N PHE A 63 2.04 -3.12 8.30
CA PHE A 63 2.99 -3.83 7.45
C PHE A 63 4.35 -4.01 8.13
N THR A 64 4.84 -3.00 8.83
CA THR A 64 6.10 -3.09 9.58
C THR A 64 6.02 -4.17 10.66
N GLU A 65 4.94 -4.20 11.44
CA GLU A 65 4.71 -5.25 12.44
C GLU A 65 4.66 -6.63 11.80
N LEU A 66 3.94 -6.79 10.69
CA LEU A 66 3.86 -8.05 9.96
C LEU A 66 5.24 -8.52 9.46
N ILE A 67 5.98 -7.64 8.78
CA ILE A 67 7.30 -7.93 8.20
C ILE A 67 8.31 -8.35 9.28
N TYR A 68 8.24 -7.79 10.48
CA TYR A 68 9.15 -8.16 11.56
C TYR A 68 8.66 -9.36 12.39
N THR A 69 7.36 -9.55 12.52
CA THR A 69 6.79 -10.57 13.42
C THR A 69 6.70 -11.92 12.73
N MET A 70 6.25 -11.99 11.48
CA MET A 70 6.13 -13.25 10.74
C MET A 70 7.45 -14.03 10.65
N PRO A 71 8.56 -13.43 10.17
CA PRO A 71 9.85 -14.11 10.13
C PRO A 71 10.34 -14.50 11.52
N ARG A 72 10.23 -13.62 12.52
CA ARG A 72 10.67 -13.94 13.89
C ARG A 72 9.89 -15.12 14.48
N LEU A 73 8.58 -15.18 14.29
CA LEU A 73 7.78 -16.31 14.75
C LEU A 73 8.23 -17.60 14.06
N TYR A 74 8.43 -17.56 12.74
CA TYR A 74 8.88 -18.74 12.00
C TYR A 74 10.27 -19.22 12.47
N PHE A 75 11.30 -18.37 12.32
CA PHE A 75 12.70 -18.76 12.57
C PHE A 75 13.01 -19.02 14.05
N ASN A 76 12.33 -18.35 14.99
CA ASN A 76 12.64 -18.51 16.42
C ASN A 76 11.75 -19.54 17.14
N ARG A 77 10.61 -19.92 16.57
CA ARG A 77 9.64 -20.80 17.25
C ARG A 77 9.19 -21.97 16.38
N VAL A 78 8.84 -21.73 15.12
CA VAL A 78 8.27 -22.78 14.27
C VAL A 78 9.35 -23.70 13.71
N GLU A 79 10.40 -23.15 13.10
CA GLU A 79 11.50 -23.91 12.50
C GLU A 79 12.19 -24.85 13.51
N PRO A 80 12.56 -24.41 14.73
CA PRO A 80 13.16 -25.32 15.71
C PRO A 80 12.25 -26.50 16.06
N VAL A 81 10.95 -26.28 16.24
CA VAL A 81 9.99 -27.35 16.55
C VAL A 81 9.86 -28.33 15.37
N LEU A 82 9.89 -27.84 14.13
CA LEU A 82 9.87 -28.70 12.94
C LEU A 82 11.16 -29.52 12.81
N LEU A 83 12.31 -28.95 13.19
CA LEU A 83 13.59 -29.66 13.23
C LEU A 83 13.63 -30.69 14.36
N GLU A 84 13.15 -30.37 15.56
CA GLU A 84 13.00 -31.34 16.66
C GLU A 84 12.07 -32.50 16.26
N PHE A 85 10.99 -32.20 15.53
CA PHE A 85 10.12 -33.22 14.96
C PHE A 85 10.86 -34.09 13.92
N ASN A 86 11.69 -33.49 13.06
CA ASN A 86 12.55 -34.24 12.14
C ASN A 86 13.46 -35.21 12.90
N ASP A 87 14.14 -34.72 13.93
CA ASP A 87 15.06 -35.51 14.74
C ASP A 87 14.33 -36.69 15.42
N TRP A 88 13.13 -36.47 15.94
CA TRP A 88 12.29 -37.53 16.50
C TRP A 88 11.92 -38.56 15.44
N VAL A 89 11.46 -38.15 14.26
CA VAL A 89 11.13 -39.07 13.16
C VAL A 89 12.34 -39.89 12.74
N VAL A 90 13.51 -39.24 12.59
CA VAL A 90 14.77 -39.88 12.16
C VAL A 90 15.23 -40.91 13.19
N GLN A 91 15.22 -40.58 14.48
CA GLN A 91 15.61 -41.53 15.55
C GLN A 91 14.73 -42.79 15.54
N ASN A 92 13.43 -42.64 15.31
CA ASN A 92 12.52 -43.78 15.21
C ASN A 92 12.74 -44.58 13.91
N ALA A 93 12.97 -43.90 12.77
CA ALA A 93 13.18 -44.54 11.47
C ALA A 93 14.53 -45.28 11.37
N GLN A 94 15.55 -44.87 12.13
CA GLN A 94 16.84 -45.57 12.22
C GLN A 94 16.70 -47.02 12.68
N THR A 95 15.64 -47.36 13.42
CA THR A 95 15.33 -48.74 13.82
C THR A 95 14.94 -49.64 12.66
N LEU A 96 14.51 -49.06 11.53
CA LEU A 96 14.15 -49.78 10.31
C LEU A 96 15.36 -49.92 9.38
N SER A 97 15.95 -48.80 8.97
CA SER A 97 17.25 -48.74 8.29
C SER A 97 17.81 -47.31 8.26
N PRO A 98 19.15 -47.14 8.23
CA PRO A 98 19.78 -45.83 8.08
C PRO A 98 19.37 -45.09 6.79
N ASP A 99 19.22 -45.82 5.69
CA ASP A 99 18.87 -45.24 4.38
C ASP A 99 17.46 -44.63 4.38
N VAL A 100 16.49 -45.33 4.99
CA VAL A 100 15.11 -44.83 5.12
C VAL A 100 15.08 -43.58 6.00
N ALA A 101 15.82 -43.58 7.12
CA ALA A 101 15.90 -42.42 8.00
C ALA A 101 16.48 -41.19 7.29
N SER A 102 17.54 -41.37 6.48
CA SER A 102 18.15 -40.29 5.71
C SER A 102 17.20 -39.70 4.65
N THR A 103 16.47 -40.56 3.94
CA THR A 103 15.52 -40.16 2.90
C THR A 103 14.37 -39.34 3.49
N ILE A 104 13.82 -39.78 4.63
CA ILE A 104 12.75 -39.08 5.34
C ILE A 104 13.24 -37.72 5.85
N SER A 105 14.44 -37.67 6.44
CA SER A 105 15.03 -36.41 6.92
C SER A 105 15.16 -35.40 5.78
N GLN A 106 15.68 -35.81 4.63
CA GLN A 106 15.83 -34.93 3.46
C GLN A 106 14.49 -34.36 2.98
N ILE A 107 13.44 -35.19 2.89
CA ILE A 107 12.10 -34.73 2.47
C ILE A 107 11.56 -33.66 3.43
N ILE A 108 11.62 -33.92 4.74
CA ILE A 108 11.11 -32.99 5.76
C ILE A 108 11.95 -31.70 5.77
N THR A 109 13.27 -31.81 5.79
CA THR A 109 14.17 -30.65 5.82
C THR A 109 14.07 -29.79 4.56
N ASN A 110 13.86 -30.39 3.39
CA ASN A 110 13.55 -29.64 2.18
C ASN A 110 12.24 -28.87 2.32
N GLY A 111 11.19 -29.50 2.90
CA GLY A 111 9.93 -28.83 3.21
C GLY A 111 10.11 -27.63 4.15
N ILE A 112 10.89 -27.79 5.22
CA ILE A 112 11.23 -26.70 6.16
C ILE A 112 11.97 -25.58 5.43
N ASN A 113 12.93 -25.89 4.57
CA ASN A 113 13.66 -24.90 3.78
C ASN A 113 12.75 -24.14 2.80
N TYR A 114 11.83 -24.84 2.12
CA TYR A 114 10.85 -24.18 1.25
C TYR A 114 9.96 -23.20 2.00
N LEU A 115 9.50 -23.56 3.20
CA LEU A 115 8.73 -22.66 4.07
C LEU A 115 9.58 -21.47 4.52
N ALA A 116 10.83 -21.70 4.93
CA ALA A 116 11.77 -20.65 5.30
C ALA A 116 11.98 -19.65 4.16
N ASP A 117 12.21 -20.13 2.95
CA ASP A 117 12.42 -19.29 1.77
C ASP A 117 11.15 -18.54 1.36
N PHE A 118 9.98 -19.16 1.48
CA PHE A 118 8.71 -18.48 1.26
C PHE A 118 8.53 -17.30 2.23
N ILE A 119 8.78 -17.49 3.52
CA ILE A 119 8.68 -16.43 4.54
C ILE A 119 9.69 -15.30 4.28
N LYS A 120 10.93 -15.63 3.88
CA LYS A 120 11.94 -14.64 3.48
C LYS A 120 11.50 -13.86 2.24
N ASN A 121 11.02 -14.55 1.21
CA ASN A 121 10.64 -13.94 -0.06
C ASN A 121 9.47 -12.97 0.09
N ILE A 122 8.49 -13.28 0.95
CA ILE A 122 7.42 -12.34 1.30
C ILE A 122 8.02 -11.06 1.89
N SER A 123 8.90 -11.19 2.87
CA SER A 123 9.53 -10.05 3.54
C SER A 123 10.32 -9.17 2.56
N ILE A 124 11.09 -9.79 1.68
CA ILE A 124 11.85 -9.10 0.62
C ILE A 124 10.90 -8.41 -0.36
N SER A 125 9.82 -9.07 -0.77
CA SER A 125 8.84 -8.52 -1.71
C SER A 125 8.19 -7.25 -1.17
N PHE A 126 7.83 -7.24 0.12
CA PHE A 126 7.30 -6.05 0.78
C PHE A 126 8.29 -4.87 0.77
N VAL A 127 9.55 -5.14 1.11
CA VAL A 127 10.61 -4.10 1.08
C VAL A 127 10.81 -3.58 -0.34
N GLN A 128 10.85 -4.46 -1.33
CA GLN A 128 10.96 -4.06 -2.74
C GLN A 128 9.78 -3.22 -3.20
N PHE A 129 8.56 -3.56 -2.79
CA PHE A 129 7.37 -2.78 -3.09
C PHE A 129 7.46 -1.38 -2.48
N ALA A 130 7.85 -1.26 -1.21
CA ALA A 130 8.05 0.02 -0.54
C ALA A 130 9.13 0.85 -1.25
N THR A 131 10.27 0.25 -1.59
CA THR A 131 11.34 0.92 -2.33
C THR A 131 10.85 1.43 -3.68
N ARG A 132 10.09 0.63 -4.44
CA ARG A 132 9.53 1.06 -5.74
C ARG A 132 8.58 2.24 -5.59
N LEU A 133 7.76 2.28 -4.54
CA LEU A 133 6.89 3.43 -4.27
C LEU A 133 7.71 4.70 -3.99
N ILE A 134 8.75 4.59 -3.15
CA ILE A 134 9.65 5.71 -2.83
C ILE A 134 10.39 6.20 -4.07
N SER A 135 10.94 5.28 -4.88
CA SER A 135 11.69 5.65 -6.08
C SER A 135 10.83 6.38 -7.13
N ASN A 136 9.54 6.04 -7.25
CA ASN A 136 8.62 6.70 -8.18
C ASN A 136 7.89 7.90 -7.57
N PHE A 137 8.14 8.22 -6.30
CA PHE A 137 7.49 9.32 -5.59
C PHE A 137 7.58 10.68 -6.32
N PRO A 138 8.73 11.09 -6.89
CA PRO A 138 8.81 12.35 -7.63
C PRO A 138 7.85 12.42 -8.82
N LEU A 139 7.71 11.31 -9.55
CA LEU A 139 6.82 11.24 -10.72
C LEU A 139 5.35 11.35 -10.30
N TYR A 140 4.97 10.67 -9.20
CA TYR A 140 3.63 10.78 -8.64
C TYR A 140 3.32 12.19 -8.12
N LEU A 141 4.30 12.84 -7.49
CA LEU A 141 4.15 14.21 -7.01
C LEU A 141 3.84 15.18 -8.16
N ILE A 142 4.55 15.06 -9.29
CA ILE A 142 4.28 15.87 -10.49
C ILE A 142 2.83 15.66 -10.94
N SER A 143 2.40 14.41 -11.06
CA SER A 143 1.02 14.06 -11.46
C SER A 143 -0.02 14.70 -10.53
N VAL A 144 0.18 14.59 -9.21
CA VAL A 144 -0.72 15.16 -8.19
C VAL A 144 -0.77 16.69 -8.28
N ILE A 145 0.38 17.35 -8.45
CA ILE A 145 0.44 18.81 -8.60
C ILE A 145 -0.37 19.25 -9.83
N PHE A 146 -0.19 18.60 -10.99
CA PHE A 146 -0.96 18.92 -12.19
C PHE A 146 -2.46 18.70 -12.00
N THR A 147 -2.86 17.61 -11.34
CA THR A 147 -4.27 17.35 -11.01
C THR A 147 -4.86 18.46 -10.14
N ILE A 148 -4.14 18.87 -9.08
CA ILE A 148 -4.59 19.95 -8.18
C ILE A 148 -4.72 21.25 -8.96
N VAL A 149 -3.66 21.66 -9.66
CA VAL A 149 -3.62 22.90 -10.43
C VAL A 149 -4.77 22.95 -11.43
N LEU A 150 -4.98 21.87 -12.18
CA LEU A 150 -6.05 21.84 -13.18
C LEU A 150 -7.44 21.82 -12.55
N SER A 151 -7.66 21.06 -11.47
CA SER A 151 -8.95 21.05 -10.78
C SER A 151 -9.34 22.44 -10.27
N VAL A 152 -8.35 23.19 -9.75
CA VAL A 152 -8.53 24.57 -9.27
C VAL A 152 -8.86 25.48 -10.44
N PHE A 153 -8.06 25.46 -11.52
CA PHE A 153 -8.34 26.27 -12.70
C PHE A 153 -9.72 26.00 -13.29
N ILE A 154 -10.07 24.73 -13.50
CA ILE A 154 -11.37 24.35 -14.07
C ILE A 154 -12.51 24.85 -13.19
N SER A 155 -12.40 24.68 -11.88
CA SER A 155 -13.48 25.11 -10.98
C SER A 155 -13.59 26.62 -10.80
N LEU A 156 -12.50 27.39 -10.99
CA LEU A 156 -12.52 28.85 -10.90
C LEU A 156 -13.05 29.51 -12.16
N GLU A 157 -12.73 28.95 -13.33
CA GLU A 157 -13.18 29.45 -14.63
C GLU A 157 -14.55 28.91 -15.03
N TYR A 158 -15.09 27.93 -14.30
CA TYR A 158 -16.35 27.27 -14.66
C TYR A 158 -17.55 28.22 -14.77
N ASP A 159 -17.64 29.23 -13.91
CA ASP A 159 -18.74 30.20 -13.93
C ASP A 159 -18.64 31.22 -15.09
N ASN A 160 -17.51 31.28 -15.80
CA ASN A 160 -17.35 32.12 -17.01
C ASN A 160 -17.77 31.39 -18.30
N ILE A 161 -18.09 30.09 -18.23
CA ILE A 161 -18.40 29.24 -19.39
C ILE A 161 -19.91 28.98 -19.53
N THR A 162 -20.76 29.61 -18.71
CA THR A 162 -22.24 29.55 -18.80
C THR A 162 -22.85 30.86 -18.34
#